data_AF-A0A4U7EW21-F1
#
_entry.id   AF-A0A4U7EW21-F1
#
_cell.length_a   1.000
_cell.length_b   1.000
_cell.length_c   1.000
_cell.angle_alpha   90.00
_cell.angle_beta   90.00
_cell.angle_gamma   90.00
#
_symmetry.space_group_name_H-M   'P 1'
#
loop_
_entity.id
_entity.type
_entity.pdbx_description
1 polymer ?
#
loop_
_entity_poly.entity_id
_entity_poly.type
_entity_poly.pdbx_seq_one_letter_code
_entity_poly.pdbx_strand_id
1 'polypeptide(L)'
;MARSDRADYSLIGDFLYWLGYDRLEDRFSFMPHPVIFYGLLVVLTALVGVQGSRVLMGYQLVYLTNPSALINPSLSLVAPFVIVYLHRRYRQVLDHIDVESRTSNPEAFDDLAPKWIQLGLYSLFILNAVYQFVINQGIEKVLQTGGVSELFGVLVLLPLGHGVLISEFLATYAGILLFFPRKIRKTDFRINFLDPEGLGGLRPVGELMKSAYYFLMLGLIASAVALYGPSILTGVSSSQYGI
;
A
#
# COMPACT_ATOMS: atom_id res chain seq x y z
N MET A 1 -17.41 -19.36 -1.14
CA MET A 1 -16.46 -18.78 -0.17
C MET A 1 -17.25 -18.17 0.97
N ALA A 2 -16.98 -18.59 2.20
CA ALA A 2 -17.76 -18.21 3.38
C ALA A 2 -17.62 -16.71 3.67
N ARG A 3 -18.65 -16.15 4.32
CA ARG A 3 -18.75 -14.75 4.76
C ARG A 3 -17.55 -14.26 5.60
N SER A 4 -16.74 -15.17 6.12
CA SER A 4 -15.51 -14.91 6.89
C SER A 4 -14.30 -14.46 6.06
N ASP A 5 -14.29 -14.68 4.74
CA ASP A 5 -13.26 -14.11 3.83
C ASP A 5 -13.59 -12.67 3.39
N ARG A 6 -14.81 -12.18 3.65
CA ARG A 6 -15.30 -10.87 3.16
C ARG A 6 -14.80 -9.68 3.96
N ALA A 7 -14.28 -9.91 5.17
CA ALA A 7 -13.78 -8.86 6.05
C ALA A 7 -12.26 -8.94 6.16
N ASP A 8 -11.56 -8.80 5.03
CA ASP A 8 -10.19 -8.29 5.09
C ASP A 8 -10.32 -6.79 5.39
N TYR A 9 -10.17 -6.44 6.68
CA TYR A 9 -10.31 -5.13 7.34
C TYR A 9 -9.38 -4.04 6.78
N SER A 10 -9.42 -3.86 5.48
CA SER A 10 -8.80 -2.80 4.72
C SER A 10 -9.83 -1.71 4.47
N LEU A 11 -9.42 -0.45 4.58
CA LEU A 11 -10.30 0.68 4.26
C LEU A 11 -10.80 0.59 2.81
N ILE A 12 -9.95 0.05 1.93
CA ILE A 12 -10.24 -0.20 0.53
C ILE A 12 -11.34 -1.25 0.35
N GLY A 13 -11.27 -2.36 1.09
CA GLY A 13 -12.28 -3.42 1.06
C GLY A 13 -13.63 -2.90 1.52
N ASP A 14 -13.67 -2.26 2.69
CA ASP A 14 -14.89 -1.67 3.26
C ASP A 14 -15.53 -0.68 2.27
N PHE A 15 -14.73 0.19 1.65
CA PHE A 15 -15.19 1.17 0.66
C PHE A 15 -15.72 0.51 -0.63
N LEU A 16 -15.01 -0.46 -1.18
CA LEU A 16 -15.42 -1.12 -2.43
C LEU A 16 -16.69 -1.96 -2.25
N TYR A 17 -16.82 -2.68 -1.15
CA TYR A 17 -18.04 -3.42 -0.87
C TYR A 17 -19.23 -2.48 -0.64
N TRP A 18 -19.02 -1.33 0.01
CA TRP A 18 -20.04 -0.29 0.11
C TRP A 18 -20.47 0.24 -1.27
N LEU A 19 -19.54 0.34 -2.22
CA LEU A 19 -19.82 0.70 -3.62
C LEU A 19 -20.48 -0.41 -4.45
N GLY A 20 -20.69 -1.59 -3.88
CA GLY A 20 -21.36 -2.71 -4.57
C GLY A 20 -20.42 -3.64 -5.33
N TYR A 21 -19.16 -3.77 -4.87
CA TYR A 21 -18.21 -4.74 -5.44
C TYR A 21 -18.72 -6.19 -5.36
N ASP A 22 -19.53 -6.51 -4.36
CA ASP A 22 -20.23 -7.78 -4.19
C ASP A 22 -21.04 -8.18 -5.45
N ARG A 23 -21.74 -7.21 -6.06
CA ARG A 23 -22.49 -7.44 -7.30
C ARG A 23 -21.61 -7.78 -8.49
N LEU A 24 -20.39 -7.24 -8.51
CA LEU A 24 -19.42 -7.53 -9.57
C LEU A 24 -18.80 -8.91 -9.38
N GLU A 25 -18.47 -9.27 -8.14
CA GLU A 25 -17.98 -10.60 -7.78
C GLU A 25 -19.00 -11.69 -8.10
N ASP A 26 -20.28 -11.47 -7.78
CA ASP A 26 -21.37 -12.40 -8.09
C ASP A 26 -21.59 -12.53 -9.61
N ARG A 27 -21.31 -11.48 -10.39
CA ARG A 27 -21.51 -11.44 -11.85
C ARG A 27 -20.34 -12.02 -12.63
N PHE A 28 -19.12 -11.88 -12.13
CA PHE A 28 -17.90 -12.26 -12.84
C PHE A 28 -17.03 -13.16 -11.97
N SER A 29 -16.88 -14.42 -12.37
CA SER A 29 -16.11 -15.43 -11.63
C SER A 29 -14.60 -15.18 -11.56
N PHE A 30 -14.08 -14.22 -12.32
CA PHE A 30 -12.65 -13.89 -12.39
C PHE A 30 -12.29 -12.60 -11.64
N MET A 31 -13.21 -12.03 -10.86
CA MET A 31 -12.93 -10.79 -10.13
C MET A 31 -11.74 -10.98 -9.18
N PRO A 32 -10.74 -10.09 -9.22
CA PRO A 32 -9.60 -10.19 -8.33
C PRO A 32 -10.00 -9.82 -6.89
N HIS A 33 -9.05 -9.91 -5.96
CA HIS A 33 -9.28 -9.40 -4.60
C HIS A 33 -9.61 -7.89 -4.63
N PRO A 34 -10.55 -7.37 -3.80
CA PRO A 34 -10.96 -5.95 -3.83
C PRO A 34 -9.78 -4.96 -3.79
N VAL A 35 -8.79 -5.21 -2.93
CA VAL A 35 -7.59 -4.37 -2.84
C VAL A 35 -6.78 -4.37 -4.15
N ILE A 36 -6.66 -5.51 -4.82
CA ILE A 36 -5.99 -5.64 -6.12
C ILE A 36 -6.79 -4.92 -7.19
N PHE A 37 -8.11 -5.08 -7.21
CA PHE A 37 -9.00 -4.36 -8.12
C PHE A 37 -8.83 -2.84 -7.98
N TYR A 38 -8.80 -2.35 -6.73
CA TYR A 38 -8.56 -0.94 -6.43
C TYR A 38 -7.23 -0.45 -7.00
N GLY A 39 -6.15 -1.18 -6.74
CA GLY A 39 -4.83 -0.85 -7.27
C GLY A 39 -4.79 -0.81 -8.80
N LEU A 40 -5.42 -1.78 -9.46
CA LEU A 40 -5.55 -1.79 -10.91
C LEU A 40 -6.32 -0.56 -11.40
N LEU A 41 -7.42 -0.19 -10.73
CA LEU A 41 -8.20 1.00 -11.08
C LEU A 41 -7.37 2.28 -10.92
N VAL A 42 -6.61 2.41 -9.83
CA VAL A 42 -5.71 3.56 -9.60
C VAL A 42 -4.65 3.64 -10.70
N VAL A 43 -4.01 2.53 -11.04
CA VAL A 43 -2.97 2.48 -12.09
C VAL A 43 -3.55 2.77 -13.47
N LEU A 44 -4.71 2.19 -13.82
CA LEU A 44 -5.39 2.46 -15.08
C LEU A 44 -5.81 3.94 -15.18
N THR A 45 -6.33 4.49 -14.09
CA THR A 45 -6.70 5.91 -14.03
C THR A 45 -5.47 6.81 -14.18
N ALA A 46 -4.34 6.44 -13.58
CA ALA A 46 -3.08 7.17 -13.72
C ALA A 46 -2.53 7.10 -15.15
N LEU A 47 -2.35 5.89 -15.69
CA LEU A 47 -1.66 5.65 -16.95
C LEU A 47 -2.53 5.94 -18.17
N VAL A 48 -3.81 5.59 -18.13
CA VAL A 48 -4.71 5.76 -19.28
C VAL A 48 -5.50 7.04 -19.11
N GLY A 49 -6.09 7.25 -17.93
CA GLY A 49 -6.91 8.44 -17.65
C GLY A 49 -6.09 9.73 -17.72
N VAL A 50 -5.18 9.92 -16.76
CA VAL A 50 -4.41 11.18 -16.62
C VAL A 50 -3.40 11.35 -17.75
N GLN A 51 -2.60 10.34 -18.08
CA GLN A 51 -1.58 10.51 -19.12
C GLN A 51 -2.18 10.51 -20.53
N GLY A 52 -3.23 9.72 -20.79
CA GLY A 52 -3.95 9.76 -22.07
C GLY A 52 -4.62 11.11 -22.29
N SER A 53 -5.28 11.68 -21.27
CA SER A 53 -5.88 13.00 -21.38
C SER A 53 -4.84 14.11 -21.56
N ARG A 54 -3.67 14.01 -20.92
CA ARG A 54 -2.54 14.94 -21.15
C ARG A 54 -2.12 14.95 -22.62
N VAL A 55 -1.94 13.78 -23.24
CA VAL A 55 -1.57 13.68 -24.66
C VAL A 55 -2.64 14.27 -25.56
N LEU A 56 -3.92 14.00 -25.29
CA LEU A 56 -5.04 14.58 -26.05
C LEU A 56 -5.09 16.12 -25.95
N MET A 57 -4.64 16.68 -24.84
CA MET A 57 -4.52 18.13 -24.62
C MET A 57 -3.22 18.73 -25.17
N GLY A 58 -2.38 17.96 -25.87
CA GLY A 58 -1.13 18.41 -26.48
C GLY A 58 0.08 18.45 -25.53
N TYR A 59 -0.05 17.92 -24.32
CA TYR A 59 1.07 17.80 -23.39
C TYR A 59 1.87 16.52 -23.65
N GLN A 60 3.17 16.56 -23.36
CA GLN A 60 4.01 15.36 -23.39
C GLN A 60 3.69 14.41 -22.22
N LEU A 61 3.92 13.12 -22.45
CA LEU A 61 3.87 12.09 -21.43
C LEU A 61 4.95 12.34 -20.37
N VAL A 62 4.56 12.27 -19.09
CA VAL A 62 5.48 12.49 -17.97
C VAL A 62 6.64 11.49 -18.00
N TYR A 63 6.41 10.27 -18.49
CA TYR A 63 7.43 9.21 -18.51
C TYR A 63 8.52 9.41 -19.56
N LEU A 64 8.27 10.24 -20.59
CA LEU A 64 9.29 10.55 -21.60
C LEU A 64 10.26 11.61 -21.10
N THR A 65 9.79 12.55 -20.28
CA THR A 65 10.61 13.60 -19.69
C THR A 65 11.25 13.16 -18.38
N ASN A 66 10.57 12.30 -17.62
CA ASN A 66 11.04 11.73 -16.38
C ASN A 66 10.74 10.21 -16.31
N PRO A 67 11.66 9.36 -16.79
CA PRO A 67 11.48 7.91 -16.74
C PRO A 67 11.31 7.35 -15.32
N SER A 68 11.88 7.99 -14.28
CA SER A 68 11.72 7.52 -12.90
C SER A 68 10.28 7.66 -12.40
N ALA A 69 9.45 8.49 -13.06
CA ALA A 69 8.05 8.64 -12.73
C ALA A 69 7.24 7.33 -12.92
N LEU A 70 7.76 6.35 -13.68
CA LEU A 70 7.15 5.01 -13.81
C LEU A 70 7.23 4.19 -12.52
N ILE A 71 8.09 4.56 -11.57
CA ILE A 71 8.22 3.83 -10.31
C ILE A 71 6.92 3.94 -9.50
N ASN A 72 6.29 5.12 -9.46
CA ASN A 72 5.05 5.33 -8.71
C ASN A 72 3.90 4.41 -9.15
N PRO A 73 3.49 4.36 -10.45
CA PRO A 73 2.45 3.44 -10.89
C PRO A 73 2.89 1.98 -10.74
N SER A 74 4.18 1.67 -10.86
CA SER A 74 4.69 0.31 -10.59
C SER A 74 4.51 -0.10 -9.13
N LEU A 75 4.82 0.80 -8.19
CA LEU A 75 4.60 0.58 -6.77
C LEU A 75 3.11 0.47 -6.43
N SER A 76 2.25 1.31 -7.03
CA SER A 76 0.80 1.22 -6.87
C SER A 76 0.21 -0.05 -7.47
N LEU A 77 0.87 -0.64 -8.47
CA LEU A 77 0.50 -1.95 -9.01
C LEU A 77 0.91 -3.08 -8.07
N VAL A 78 2.13 -3.05 -7.54
CA VAL A 78 2.70 -4.13 -6.71
C VAL A 78 2.15 -4.12 -5.28
N ALA A 79 1.97 -2.95 -4.67
CA ALA A 79 1.54 -2.81 -3.28
C ALA A 79 0.26 -3.58 -2.93
N PRO A 80 -0.83 -3.54 -3.73
CA PRO A 80 -2.03 -4.34 -3.51
C PRO A 80 -1.77 -5.84 -3.38
N PHE A 81 -0.93 -6.40 -4.27
CA PHE A 81 -0.59 -7.83 -4.22
C PHE A 81 0.18 -8.17 -2.94
N VAL A 82 1.09 -7.30 -2.54
CA VAL A 82 1.86 -7.46 -1.30
C VAL A 82 0.96 -7.37 -0.07
N ILE A 83 0.02 -6.41 -0.04
CA ILE A 83 -0.97 -6.29 1.04
C ILE A 83 -1.75 -7.59 1.19
N VAL A 84 -2.32 -8.11 0.09
CA VAL A 84 -3.11 -9.35 0.10
C VAL A 84 -2.25 -10.55 0.48
N TYR A 85 -1.04 -10.64 -0.05
CA TYR A 85 -0.10 -11.70 0.28
C TYR A 85 0.22 -11.73 1.79
N LEU A 86 0.51 -10.57 2.38
CA LEU A 86 0.86 -10.46 3.80
C LEU A 86 -0.33 -10.73 4.72
N HIS A 87 -1.55 -10.30 4.36
CA HIS A 87 -2.77 -10.63 5.10
C HIS A 87 -3.05 -12.14 5.09
N ARG A 88 -2.93 -12.78 3.92
CA ARG A 88 -3.08 -14.25 3.81
C ARG A 88 -2.03 -14.99 4.62
N ARG A 89 -0.77 -14.57 4.53
CA ARG A 89 0.32 -15.19 5.30
C ARG A 89 0.15 -14.96 6.80
N TYR A 90 -0.37 -13.81 7.22
CA TYR A 90 -0.72 -13.56 8.60
C TYR A 90 -1.77 -14.54 9.12
N ARG A 91 -2.90 -14.71 8.40
CA ARG A 91 -3.93 -15.70 8.77
C ARG A 91 -3.37 -17.11 8.86
N GLN A 92 -2.59 -17.53 7.87
CA GLN A 92 -1.90 -18.83 7.90
C GLN A 92 -0.99 -19.01 9.12
N VAL A 93 -0.32 -17.93 9.55
CA VAL A 93 0.49 -17.95 10.77
C VAL A 93 -0.38 -18.08 12.01
N LEU A 94 -1.52 -17.38 12.10
CA LEU A 94 -2.46 -17.51 13.22
C LEU A 94 -3.00 -18.95 13.33
N ASP A 95 -3.37 -19.55 12.20
CA ASP A 95 -3.84 -20.94 12.14
C ASP A 95 -2.73 -21.91 12.58
N HIS A 96 -1.50 -21.70 12.10
CA HIS A 96 -0.37 -22.59 12.39
C HIS A 96 0.09 -22.53 13.85
N ILE A 97 0.07 -21.34 14.45
CA ILE A 97 0.39 -21.19 15.87
C ILE A 97 -0.81 -21.51 16.76
N ASP A 98 -1.97 -21.82 16.20
CA ASP A 98 -3.20 -22.19 16.91
C ASP A 98 -3.53 -21.18 18.01
N VAL A 99 -3.73 -19.92 17.61
CA VAL A 99 -3.97 -18.81 18.55
C VAL A 99 -5.14 -19.10 19.49
N GLU A 100 -6.21 -19.73 18.98
CA GLU A 100 -7.41 -20.06 19.75
C GLU A 100 -7.12 -20.93 20.96
N SER A 101 -6.18 -21.88 20.86
CA SER A 101 -5.80 -22.73 22.00
C SER A 101 -4.75 -22.12 22.92
N ARG A 102 -4.06 -21.07 22.46
CA ARG A 102 -2.88 -20.50 23.14
C ARG A 102 -3.14 -19.22 23.93
N THR A 103 -4.30 -18.58 23.79
CA THR A 103 -4.67 -17.38 24.56
C THR A 103 -6.14 -17.41 24.95
N SER A 104 -6.48 -16.77 26.06
CA SER A 104 -7.88 -16.53 26.44
C SER A 104 -8.54 -15.40 25.64
N ASN A 105 -7.77 -14.64 24.85
CA ASN A 105 -8.26 -13.53 24.04
C ASN A 105 -7.79 -13.64 22.57
N PRO A 106 -8.30 -14.62 21.80
CA PRO A 106 -7.92 -14.82 20.40
C PRO A 106 -8.39 -13.67 19.48
N GLU A 107 -9.51 -13.03 19.80
CA GLU A 107 -10.09 -11.90 19.05
C GLU A 107 -9.12 -10.72 18.92
N ALA A 108 -8.17 -10.58 19.85
CA ALA A 108 -7.12 -9.58 19.76
C ALA A 108 -6.26 -9.72 18.48
N PHE A 109 -6.30 -10.85 17.78
CA PHE A 109 -5.53 -11.15 16.58
C PHE A 109 -6.34 -11.06 15.27
N ASP A 110 -7.65 -10.80 15.33
CA ASP A 110 -8.51 -10.76 14.14
C ASP A 110 -8.08 -9.68 13.13
N ASP A 111 -7.76 -8.49 13.65
CA ASP A 111 -7.27 -7.37 12.84
C ASP A 111 -5.75 -7.41 12.69
N LEU A 112 -5.20 -7.35 11.48
CA LEU A 112 -3.75 -7.24 11.31
C LEU A 112 -3.19 -5.96 11.95
N ALA A 113 -3.83 -4.83 11.67
CA ALA A 113 -3.46 -3.51 12.14
C ALA A 113 -4.69 -2.78 12.67
N PRO A 114 -4.57 -1.98 13.75
CA PRO A 114 -5.69 -1.17 14.21
C PRO A 114 -6.12 -0.14 13.16
N LYS A 115 -7.42 0.03 12.93
CA LYS A 115 -7.96 1.01 11.96
C LYS A 115 -7.47 2.44 12.20
N TRP A 116 -7.22 2.83 13.45
CA TRP A 116 -6.68 4.17 13.77
C TRP A 116 -5.27 4.40 13.20
N ILE A 117 -4.46 3.35 12.99
CA ILE A 117 -3.16 3.46 12.34
C ILE A 117 -3.32 3.74 10.86
N GLN A 118 -4.21 3.01 10.18
CA GLN A 118 -4.53 3.27 8.77
C GLN A 118 -5.01 4.72 8.60
N LEU A 119 -5.97 5.16 9.43
CA LEU A 119 -6.49 6.52 9.41
C LEU A 119 -5.43 7.57 9.76
N GLY A 120 -4.56 7.31 10.73
CA GLY A 120 -3.47 8.21 11.12
C GLY A 120 -2.44 8.38 10.01
N LEU A 121 -2.04 7.28 9.36
CA LEU A 121 -1.13 7.30 8.23
C LEU A 121 -1.75 8.00 7.01
N TYR A 122 -3.04 7.77 6.75
CA TYR A 122 -3.77 8.46 5.69
C TYR A 122 -3.90 9.95 5.97
N SER A 123 -4.23 10.34 7.20
CA SER A 123 -4.28 11.74 7.60
C SER A 123 -2.92 12.42 7.43
N LEU A 124 -1.82 11.76 7.84
CA LEU A 124 -0.47 12.26 7.64
C LEU A 124 -0.13 12.43 6.16
N PHE A 125 -0.53 11.47 5.32
CA PHE A 125 -0.36 11.56 3.88
C PHE A 125 -1.11 12.77 3.31
N ILE A 126 -2.39 12.95 3.66
CA ILE A 126 -3.21 14.08 3.20
C ILE A 126 -2.62 15.42 3.64
N LEU A 127 -2.20 15.53 4.91
CA LEU A 127 -1.55 16.74 5.42
C LEU A 127 -0.28 17.07 4.62
N ASN A 128 0.56 16.07 4.34
CA ASN A 128 1.74 16.25 3.51
C ASN A 128 1.38 16.62 2.07
N ALA A 129 0.38 15.98 1.47
CA ALA A 129 -0.07 16.28 0.10
C ALA A 129 -0.60 17.71 -0.02
N VAL A 130 -1.40 18.17 0.96
CA VAL A 130 -1.88 19.55 1.03
C VAL A 130 -0.73 20.52 1.22
N TYR A 131 0.21 20.23 2.13
CA TYR A 131 1.40 21.07 2.32
C TYR A 131 2.19 21.20 1.01
N GLN A 132 2.47 20.09 0.33
CA GLN A 132 3.18 20.09 -0.95
C GLN A 132 2.43 20.88 -2.04
N PHE A 133 1.11 20.70 -2.13
CA PHE A 133 0.28 21.40 -3.11
C PHE A 133 0.20 22.90 -2.83
N VAL A 134 -0.07 23.31 -1.59
CA VAL A 134 -0.30 24.72 -1.24
C VAL A 134 1.00 25.52 -1.18
N ILE A 135 2.06 24.94 -0.62
CA ILE A 135 3.31 25.68 -0.34
C ILE A 135 4.29 25.59 -1.50
N ASN A 136 4.44 24.42 -2.14
CA ASN A 136 5.53 24.21 -3.10
C ASN A 136 5.07 24.34 -4.57
N GLN A 137 3.88 23.82 -4.89
CA GLN A 137 3.39 23.78 -6.27
C GLN A 137 2.47 24.96 -6.60
N GLY A 138 1.35 25.08 -5.90
CA GLY A 138 0.27 26.01 -6.23
C GLY A 138 -0.53 25.58 -7.46
N ILE A 139 -1.76 26.09 -7.58
CA ILE A 139 -2.68 25.75 -8.68
C ILE A 139 -2.12 26.14 -10.05
N GLU A 140 -1.43 27.28 -10.13
CA GLU A 140 -0.89 27.79 -11.38
C GLU A 140 0.17 26.87 -11.99
N LYS A 141 1.17 26.43 -11.20
CA LYS A 141 2.21 25.52 -11.70
C LYS A 141 1.64 24.18 -12.13
N VAL A 142 0.65 23.66 -11.42
CA VAL A 142 -0.03 22.40 -11.77
C VAL A 142 -0.73 22.52 -13.12
N LEU A 143 -1.48 23.60 -13.33
CA LEU A 143 -2.16 23.87 -14.60
C LEU A 143 -1.17 24.10 -15.75
N GLN A 144 -0.04 24.77 -15.51
CA GLN A 144 1.00 24.95 -16.53
C GLN A 144 1.67 23.62 -16.92
N THR A 145 1.81 22.69 -15.98
CA THR A 145 2.53 21.41 -16.19
C THR A 145 1.70 20.39 -16.97
N GLY A 146 0.37 20.36 -16.79
CA GLY A 146 -0.49 19.39 -17.49
C GLY A 146 -1.98 19.70 -17.46
N GLY A 147 -2.32 20.98 -17.26
CA GLY A 147 -3.69 21.47 -17.29
C GLY A 147 -4.60 20.80 -16.26
N VAL A 148 -5.86 20.66 -16.64
CA VAL A 148 -6.91 20.07 -15.79
C VAL A 148 -6.63 18.60 -15.48
N SER A 149 -5.95 17.88 -16.38
CA SER A 149 -5.57 16.48 -16.18
C SER A 149 -4.62 16.31 -15.00
N GLU A 150 -3.60 17.18 -14.91
CA GLU A 150 -2.68 17.18 -13.77
C GLU A 150 -3.36 17.62 -12.48
N LEU A 151 -4.27 18.60 -12.56
CA LEU A 151 -5.06 19.03 -11.42
C LEU A 151 -5.92 17.89 -10.86
N PHE A 152 -6.56 17.10 -11.73
CA PHE A 152 -7.28 15.89 -11.32
C PHE A 152 -6.33 14.85 -10.70
N GLY A 153 -5.14 14.67 -11.29
CA GLY A 153 -4.08 13.83 -10.75
C GLY A 153 -3.73 14.18 -9.31
N VAL A 154 -3.51 15.46 -9.03
CA VAL A 154 -3.09 15.95 -7.71
C VAL A 154 -4.24 16.00 -6.71
N LEU A 155 -5.44 16.44 -7.11
CA LEU A 155 -6.56 16.65 -6.18
C LEU A 155 -7.41 15.41 -5.92
N VAL A 156 -7.43 14.44 -6.84
CA VAL A 156 -8.30 13.27 -6.75
C VAL A 156 -7.47 12.00 -6.68
N LEU A 157 -6.65 11.76 -7.71
CA LEU A 157 -5.94 10.49 -7.86
C LEU A 157 -4.82 10.31 -6.82
N LEU A 158 -4.14 11.38 -6.43
CA LEU A 158 -3.10 11.35 -5.41
C LEU A 158 -3.67 11.04 -4.02
N PRO A 159 -4.66 11.80 -3.48
CA PRO A 159 -5.22 11.51 -2.16
C PRO A 159 -6.04 10.22 -2.15
N LEU A 160 -7.04 10.10 -3.04
CA LEU A 160 -7.97 8.98 -2.99
C LEU A 160 -7.33 7.72 -3.55
N GLY A 161 -6.60 7.79 -4.66
CA GLY A 161 -5.96 6.61 -5.25
C GLY A 161 -4.70 6.19 -4.50
N HIS A 162 -3.63 6.97 -4.64
CA HIS A 162 -2.30 6.60 -4.14
C HIS A 162 -2.21 6.69 -2.61
N GLY A 163 -2.79 7.72 -2.01
CA GLY A 163 -2.75 7.96 -0.57
C GLY A 163 -3.35 6.79 0.21
N VAL A 164 -4.56 6.38 -0.15
CA VAL A 164 -5.23 5.23 0.47
C VAL A 164 -4.40 3.96 0.34
N LEU A 165 -3.86 3.66 -0.85
CA LEU A 165 -3.00 2.48 -1.07
C LEU A 165 -1.72 2.52 -0.22
N ILE A 166 -1.03 3.66 -0.16
CA ILE A 166 0.20 3.82 0.61
C ILE A 166 -0.08 3.66 2.10
N SER A 167 -1.17 4.24 2.59
CA SER A 167 -1.56 4.12 4.00
C SER A 167 -1.93 2.68 4.39
N GLU A 168 -2.67 1.98 3.53
CA GLU A 168 -3.01 0.55 3.72
C GLU A 168 -1.75 -0.33 3.72
N PHE A 169 -0.84 -0.08 2.77
CA PHE A 169 0.45 -0.76 2.68
C PHE A 169 1.26 -0.55 3.97
N LEU A 170 1.49 0.70 4.38
CA LEU A 170 2.25 1.01 5.58
C LEU A 170 1.59 0.47 6.86
N ALA A 171 0.27 0.54 6.96
CA ALA A 171 -0.46 -0.03 8.08
C ALA A 171 -0.29 -1.55 8.17
N THR A 172 -0.29 -2.26 7.04
CA THR A 172 -0.01 -3.70 6.97
C THR A 172 1.35 -4.03 7.60
N TYR A 173 2.40 -3.27 7.27
CA TYR A 173 3.72 -3.46 7.89
C TYR A 173 3.75 -3.08 9.36
N ALA A 174 3.13 -1.98 9.74
CA ALA A 174 3.02 -1.60 11.14
C ALA A 174 2.32 -2.72 11.93
N GLY A 175 1.25 -3.27 11.37
CA GLY A 175 0.52 -4.43 11.87
C GLY A 175 1.46 -5.59 12.20
N ILE A 176 2.21 -6.05 11.20
CA ILE A 176 3.11 -7.20 11.34
C ILE A 176 4.33 -6.92 12.21
N LEU A 177 5.03 -5.81 11.98
CA LEU A 177 6.33 -5.55 12.59
C LEU A 177 6.22 -4.98 14.00
N LEU A 178 5.13 -4.24 14.29
CA LEU A 178 4.99 -3.48 15.53
C LEU A 178 3.81 -3.96 16.38
N PHE A 179 2.66 -4.22 15.78
CA PHE A 179 1.46 -4.57 16.55
C PHE A 179 1.39 -6.05 16.87
N PHE A 180 1.75 -6.93 15.93
CA PHE A 180 1.66 -8.37 16.16
C PHE A 180 2.56 -8.84 17.32
N PRO A 181 3.85 -8.44 17.42
CA PRO A 181 4.65 -8.75 18.61
C PRO A 181 4.09 -8.15 19.90
N ARG A 182 3.51 -6.94 19.81
CA ARG A 182 2.86 -6.30 20.96
C ARG A 182 1.59 -7.03 21.41
N LYS A 183 0.82 -7.61 20.49
CA LYS A 183 -0.36 -8.44 20.79
C LYS A 183 0.08 -9.66 21.58
N ILE A 184 1.03 -10.44 21.04
CA ILE A 184 1.60 -11.62 21.70
C ILE A 184 2.06 -11.30 23.13
N ARG A 185 2.75 -10.17 23.33
CA ARG A 185 3.25 -9.75 24.64
C ARG A 185 2.16 -9.29 25.62
N LYS A 186 1.06 -8.71 25.11
CA LYS A 186 -0.04 -8.20 25.94
C LYS A 186 -1.07 -9.26 26.29
N THR A 187 -1.16 -10.32 25.49
CA THR A 187 -2.02 -11.47 25.73
C THR A 187 -1.32 -12.52 26.59
N ASP A 188 -2.09 -13.39 27.21
CA ASP A 188 -1.62 -14.57 27.95
C ASP A 188 -1.15 -15.70 27.02
N PHE A 189 -0.41 -15.35 25.97
CA PHE A 189 -0.03 -16.27 24.90
C PHE A 189 0.93 -17.35 25.42
N ARG A 190 0.51 -18.61 25.35
CA ARG A 190 1.28 -19.76 25.83
C ARG A 190 2.29 -20.21 24.78
N ILE A 191 3.55 -20.32 25.18
CA ILE A 191 4.64 -20.80 24.31
C ILE A 191 4.59 -22.33 24.24
N ASN A 192 4.80 -22.91 23.05
CA ASN A 192 4.89 -24.35 22.91
C ASN A 192 6.28 -24.85 23.33
N PHE A 193 6.42 -25.32 24.56
CA PHE A 193 7.67 -25.86 25.10
C PHE A 193 8.12 -27.18 24.45
N LEU A 194 7.20 -27.88 23.78
CA LEU A 194 7.49 -29.14 23.07
C LEU A 194 7.84 -28.90 21.60
N ASP A 195 8.08 -27.66 21.20
CA ASP A 195 8.52 -27.33 19.86
C ASP A 195 9.91 -27.93 19.58
N PRO A 196 10.04 -28.87 18.60
CA PRO A 196 11.32 -29.50 18.28
C PRO A 196 12.38 -28.50 17.80
N GLU A 197 11.97 -27.32 17.33
CA GLU A 197 12.89 -26.28 16.85
C GLU A 197 13.36 -25.34 17.95
N GLY A 198 12.82 -25.46 19.17
CA GLY A 198 13.20 -24.61 20.31
C GLY A 198 12.79 -23.14 20.16
N LEU A 199 11.87 -22.83 19.23
CA LEU A 199 11.39 -21.47 18.95
C LEU A 199 10.03 -21.20 19.59
N GLY A 200 9.54 -22.11 20.44
CA GLY A 200 8.29 -21.93 21.15
C GLY A 200 7.05 -22.01 20.27
N GLY A 201 7.19 -22.56 19.06
CA GLY A 201 6.18 -22.56 18.00
C GLY A 201 6.01 -21.19 17.33
N LEU A 202 6.96 -20.26 17.47
CA LEU A 202 6.89 -18.89 16.91
C LEU A 202 7.71 -18.70 15.63
N ARG A 203 8.32 -19.76 15.07
CA ARG A 203 9.02 -19.66 13.77
C ARG A 203 8.17 -19.02 12.66
N PRO A 204 6.89 -19.39 12.46
CA PRO A 204 6.08 -18.79 11.40
C PRO A 204 5.92 -17.27 11.58
N VAL A 205 5.91 -16.78 12.83
CA VAL A 205 5.89 -15.35 13.15
C VAL A 205 7.17 -14.66 12.66
N GLY A 206 8.33 -15.25 12.95
CA GLY A 206 9.61 -14.72 12.48
C GLY A 206 9.72 -14.67 10.96
N GLU A 207 9.24 -15.71 10.27
CA GLU A 207 9.23 -15.76 8.80
C GLU A 207 8.28 -14.73 8.17
N LEU A 208 7.12 -14.49 8.79
CA LEU A 208 6.20 -13.42 8.39
C LEU A 208 6.84 -12.04 8.55
N MET A 209 7.46 -11.77 9.71
CA MET A 209 8.15 -10.50 9.97
C MET A 209 9.29 -10.27 8.98
N LYS A 210 10.08 -11.31 8.67
CA LYS A 210 11.15 -11.24 7.67
C LYS A 210 10.63 -10.90 6.28
N SER A 211 9.53 -11.55 5.88
CA SER A 211 8.89 -11.29 4.59
C SER A 211 8.36 -9.86 4.50
N ALA A 212 7.68 -9.39 5.55
CA ALA A 212 7.20 -8.02 5.64
C ALA A 212 8.36 -7.01 5.62
N TYR A 213 9.44 -7.27 6.36
CA TYR A 213 10.63 -6.41 6.33
C TYR A 213 11.21 -6.27 4.92
N TYR A 214 11.33 -7.36 4.15
CA TYR A 214 11.88 -7.31 2.80
C TYR A 214 11.02 -6.51 1.83
N PHE A 215 9.69 -6.68 1.86
CA PHE A 215 8.82 -5.88 0.99
C PHE A 215 8.81 -4.40 1.37
N LEU A 216 8.87 -4.08 2.68
CA LEU A 216 9.00 -2.69 3.12
C LEU A 216 10.30 -2.07 2.60
N MET A 217 11.43 -2.77 2.74
CA MET A 217 12.72 -2.30 2.25
C MET A 217 12.73 -2.09 0.74
N LEU A 218 12.15 -3.02 -0.04
CA LEU A 218 12.01 -2.86 -1.49
C LEU A 218 11.16 -1.62 -1.84
N GLY A 219 10.05 -1.41 -1.15
CA GLY A 219 9.19 -0.25 -1.35
C GLY A 219 9.88 1.07 -0.99
N LEU A 220 10.68 1.10 0.08
CA LEU A 220 11.46 2.27 0.48
C LEU A 220 12.60 2.57 -0.51
N ILE A 221 13.32 1.54 -0.97
CA ILE A 221 14.37 1.69 -1.99
C ILE A 221 13.76 2.24 -3.28
N ALA A 222 12.68 1.64 -3.77
CA ALA A 222 12.00 2.11 -4.97
C ALA A 222 11.50 3.55 -4.80
N SER A 223 10.90 3.90 -3.66
CA SER A 223 10.48 5.27 -3.35
C SER A 223 11.67 6.25 -3.33
N ALA A 224 12.80 5.87 -2.76
CA ALA A 224 14.01 6.69 -2.75
C ALA A 224 14.54 6.91 -4.17
N VAL A 225 14.52 5.89 -5.03
CA VAL A 225 14.90 6.03 -6.44
C VAL A 225 13.89 6.91 -7.19
N ALA A 226 12.59 6.81 -6.90
CA ALA A 226 11.59 7.69 -7.51
C ALA A 226 11.83 9.17 -7.15
N LEU A 227 12.14 9.43 -5.87
CA LEU A 227 12.31 10.78 -5.34
C LEU A 227 13.65 11.41 -5.74
N TYR A 228 14.75 10.68 -5.60
CA TYR A 228 16.11 11.21 -5.79
C TYR A 228 16.72 10.84 -7.15
N GLY A 229 16.14 9.88 -7.87
CA GLY A 229 16.63 9.41 -9.17
C GLY A 229 16.84 10.56 -10.17
N PRO A 230 15.85 11.46 -10.38
CA PRO A 230 16.04 12.59 -11.29
C PRO A 230 17.24 13.46 -10.92
N SER A 231 17.36 13.84 -9.65
CA SER A 231 18.45 14.69 -9.15
C SER A 231 19.83 14.04 -9.31
N ILE A 232 19.92 12.72 -9.11
CA ILE A 232 21.17 11.96 -9.31
C ILE A 232 21.53 11.93 -10.79
N LEU A 233 20.58 11.62 -11.67
CA LEU A 233 20.83 11.53 -13.11
C LEU A 233 21.22 12.88 -13.71
N THR A 234 20.59 13.98 -13.28
CA THR A 234 20.94 15.33 -13.72
C THR A 234 22.29 15.77 -13.16
N GLY A 235 22.61 15.46 -11.89
CA GLY A 235 23.88 15.80 -11.26
C GLY A 235 25.08 15.05 -11.84
N VAL A 236 24.90 13.78 -12.22
CA VAL A 236 25.91 13.00 -12.95
C VAL A 236 26.12 13.56 -14.35
N SER A 237 25.04 13.96 -15.03
CA SER A 237 25.11 14.56 -16.36
C SER A 237 25.86 15.90 -16.33
N SER A 238 25.60 16.78 -15.34
CA SER A 238 26.35 18.04 -15.17
C SER A 238 27.79 17.85 -14.71
N SER A 239 28.11 16.78 -13.97
CA SER A 239 29.49 16.46 -13.59
C SER A 239 30.32 15.88 -14.75
N GLN A 240 29.67 15.30 -15.76
CA GLN A 240 30.33 14.64 -16.89
C GLN A 240 30.50 15.59 -18.10
N TYR A 241 29.67 16.64 -18.18
CA TYR A 241 29.85 17.79 -19.07
C TYR A 241 30.14 19.01 -18.20
N GLY A 242 31.41 19.31 -17.91
CA GLY A 242 31.80 20.43 -17.05
C GLY A 242 31.22 21.77 -17.53
N ILE A 243 30.08 22.15 -16.96
CA ILE A 243 29.54 23.50 -16.87
C ILE A 243 29.33 23.81 -15.39
#